data_AF-A0A1S8ZUK0-F1
#
_entry.id   AF-A0A1S8ZUK0-F1
#
_cell.length_a   1.000
_cell.length_b   1.000
_cell.length_c   1.000
_cell.angle_alpha   90.00
_cell.angle_beta   90.00
_cell.angle_gamma   90.00
#
_symmetry.space_group_name_H-M   'P 1'
#
loop_
_entity.id
_entity.type
_entity.pdbx_description
1 polymer ?
#
loop_
_entity_poly.entity_id
_entity_poly.type
_entity_poly.pdbx_seq_one_letter_code
_entity_poly.pdbx_strand_id
1 'polypeptide(L)'
;MDITDSRGIITHNKSNNSIYCFYLQHDLTKDSVPQYSFPPHETKANEDDINLIVKPHWEEYIKTCDNQKLRYYIIEKDTVDKYGWETIFSKNIYNKKYLFTVEELDHLNWTIIYE
;
A
#
# COMPACT_ATOMS: atom_id res chain seq x y z
N MET A 1 -9.93 -13.59 -23.75
CA MET A 1 -10.89 -13.73 -22.63
C MET A 1 -10.28 -12.88 -21.54
N ASP A 2 -10.66 -11.60 -21.47
CA ASP A 2 -10.13 -10.70 -20.44
C ASP A 2 -10.79 -11.06 -19.13
N ILE A 3 -10.13 -11.93 -18.36
CA ILE A 3 -10.47 -12.16 -16.98
C ILE A 3 -9.88 -10.97 -16.24
N THR A 4 -10.63 -9.89 -16.09
CA THR A 4 -10.25 -8.83 -15.16
C THR A 4 -10.11 -9.45 -13.78
N ASP A 5 -8.88 -9.46 -13.28
CA ASP A 5 -8.56 -9.87 -11.93
C ASP A 5 -9.40 -9.03 -10.96
N SER A 6 -10.36 -9.67 -10.29
CA SER A 6 -11.26 -8.99 -9.35
C SER A 6 -10.66 -8.88 -7.95
N ARG A 7 -9.43 -9.38 -7.73
CA ARG A 7 -8.77 -9.31 -6.42
C ARG A 7 -8.25 -7.90 -6.18
N GLY A 8 -8.45 -7.42 -4.96
CA GLY A 8 -7.92 -6.15 -4.50
C GLY A 8 -7.35 -6.30 -3.11
N ILE A 9 -6.26 -5.58 -2.84
CA ILE A 9 -5.70 -5.51 -1.50
C ILE A 9 -6.63 -4.62 -0.68
N ILE A 10 -7.21 -5.19 0.38
CA ILE A 10 -8.10 -4.52 1.32
C ILE A 10 -7.31 -4.28 2.60
N THR A 11 -7.19 -3.03 3.03
CA THR A 11 -6.59 -2.69 4.33
C THR A 11 -7.63 -2.12 5.26
N HIS A 12 -7.83 -2.80 6.39
CA HIS A 12 -8.65 -2.33 7.51
C HIS A 12 -7.79 -1.56 8.50
N ASN A 13 -8.15 -0.31 8.77
CA ASN A 13 -7.49 0.51 9.77
C ASN A 13 -8.17 0.36 11.14
N LYS A 14 -7.58 -0.45 12.01
CA LYS A 14 -8.00 -0.61 13.41
C LYS A 14 -7.09 0.17 14.38
N SER A 15 -6.19 0.99 13.86
CA SER A 15 -5.34 1.83 14.68
C SER A 15 -6.08 3.09 15.13
N ASN A 16 -5.50 3.77 16.12
CA ASN A 16 -5.99 5.06 16.59
C ASN A 16 -5.58 6.25 15.69
N ASN A 17 -4.92 5.99 14.56
CA ASN A 17 -4.46 7.02 13.64
C ASN A 17 -5.06 6.81 12.25
N SER A 18 -5.35 7.89 11.54
CA SER A 18 -5.65 7.78 10.11
C SER A 18 -4.40 7.27 9.39
N ILE A 19 -4.58 6.48 8.33
CA ILE A 19 -3.46 5.95 7.55
C ILE A 19 -3.61 6.18 6.06
N TYR A 20 -2.48 6.34 5.40
CA TYR A 20 -2.33 6.34 3.96
C TYR A 20 -1.68 5.03 3.53
N CYS A 21 -2.24 4.40 2.50
CA CYS A 21 -1.69 3.17 1.94
C CYS A 21 -1.34 3.34 0.47
N PHE A 22 -0.20 2.82 0.06
CA PHE A 22 0.22 2.80 -1.35
C PHE A 22 1.22 1.66 -1.58
N TYR A 23 1.51 1.38 -2.85
CA TYR A 23 2.47 0.37 -3.23
C TYR A 23 3.40 0.85 -4.35
N LEU A 24 4.57 0.21 -4.45
CA LEU A 24 5.61 0.50 -5.42
C LEU A 24 6.20 -0.79 -6.02
N GLN A 25 6.73 -0.70 -7.24
CA GLN A 25 7.51 -1.79 -7.86
C GLN A 25 8.91 -1.93 -7.23
N HIS A 26 9.49 -0.79 -6.86
CA HIS A 26 10.83 -0.65 -6.29
C HIS A 26 10.75 -0.11 -4.87
N ASP A 27 11.88 -0.11 -4.16
CA ASP A 27 11.94 0.53 -2.84
C ASP A 27 11.62 2.02 -2.91
N LEU A 28 11.04 2.52 -1.81
CA LEU A 28 10.79 3.93 -1.60
C LEU A 28 12.09 4.74 -1.79
N THR A 29 11.97 5.83 -2.54
CA THR A 29 13.01 6.80 -2.86
C THR A 29 12.37 8.17 -3.01
N LYS A 30 13.20 9.22 -3.06
CA LYS A 30 12.74 10.60 -3.32
C LYS A 30 11.92 10.75 -4.61
N ASP A 31 12.19 9.91 -5.61
CA ASP A 31 11.58 9.96 -6.95
C ASP A 31 10.43 8.95 -7.07
N SER A 32 10.02 8.31 -5.98
CA SER A 32 8.93 7.34 -5.97
C SER A 32 7.59 8.00 -6.25
N VAL A 33 6.83 7.40 -7.15
CA VAL A 33 5.47 7.83 -7.50
C VAL A 33 4.49 6.73 -7.10
N PRO A 34 3.57 6.98 -6.14
CA PRO A 34 2.52 6.04 -5.79
C PRO A 34 1.68 5.61 -7.00
N GLN A 35 1.36 4.33 -7.07
CA GLN A 35 0.80 3.70 -8.27
C GLN A 35 -0.69 3.95 -8.52
N TYR A 36 -1.43 4.68 -7.66
CA TYR A 36 -2.88 4.83 -7.84
C TYR A 36 -3.53 6.19 -7.50
N SER A 37 -2.83 7.13 -6.88
CA SER A 37 -3.23 8.55 -6.77
C SER A 37 -2.20 9.25 -5.88
N PHE A 38 -2.07 10.58 -6.03
CA PHE A 38 -1.31 11.38 -5.08
C PHE A 38 -2.09 12.64 -4.66
N PRO A 39 -2.29 12.87 -3.34
CA PRO A 39 -1.93 11.98 -2.23
C PRO A 39 -2.69 10.64 -2.28
N PRO A 40 -2.16 9.57 -1.65
CA PRO A 40 -2.92 8.33 -1.47
C PRO A 40 -4.21 8.58 -0.68
N HIS A 41 -5.19 7.70 -0.82
CA HIS A 41 -6.41 7.77 -0.03
C HIS A 41 -6.11 7.61 1.47
N GLU A 42 -6.60 8.54 2.28
CA GLU A 42 -6.59 8.47 3.74
C GLU A 42 -7.75 7.61 4.21
N THR A 43 -7.45 6.57 4.98
CA THR A 43 -8.47 5.83 5.74
C THR A 43 -8.50 6.34 7.17
N LYS A 44 -9.71 6.49 7.72
CA LYS A 44 -9.90 7.03 9.07
C LYS A 44 -9.60 6.01 10.17
N ALA A 45 -9.20 6.51 11.34
CA ALA A 45 -8.91 5.72 12.52
C ALA A 45 -10.17 5.07 13.12
N ASN A 46 -10.08 3.78 13.50
CA ASN A 46 -11.15 3.05 14.20
C ASN A 46 -12.54 3.12 13.54
N GLU A 47 -12.61 3.45 12.25
CA GLU A 47 -13.84 3.41 11.46
C GLU A 47 -13.80 2.15 10.58
N ASP A 48 -14.96 1.70 10.09
CA ASP A 48 -15.04 0.63 9.07
C ASP A 48 -14.56 1.08 7.68
N ASP A 49 -13.72 2.13 7.65
CA ASP A 49 -13.12 2.68 6.45
C ASP A 49 -11.99 1.77 5.96
N ILE A 50 -11.95 1.53 4.65
CA ILE A 50 -11.03 0.59 4.04
C ILE A 50 -10.27 1.22 2.89
N ASN A 51 -8.99 0.85 2.77
CA ASN A 51 -8.24 1.13 1.56
C ASN A 51 -8.39 -0.05 0.61
N LEU A 52 -8.97 0.17 -0.57
CA LEU A 52 -9.08 -0.85 -1.61
C LEU A 52 -8.18 -0.48 -2.79
N ILE A 53 -7.22 -1.36 -3.08
CA ILE A 53 -6.35 -1.24 -4.24
C ILE A 53 -6.63 -2.38 -5.20
N VAL A 54 -7.14 -2.05 -6.39
CA VAL A 54 -7.42 -3.03 -7.45
C VAL A 54 -6.43 -2.80 -8.59
N LYS A 55 -5.97 -3.90 -9.21
CA LYS A 55 -5.13 -3.86 -10.40
C LYS A 55 -5.54 -4.98 -11.35
N PRO A 56 -5.56 -4.75 -12.67
CA PRO A 56 -5.64 -5.85 -13.61
C PRO A 56 -4.37 -6.70 -13.49
N HIS A 57 -4.55 -8.01 -13.29
CA HIS A 57 -3.51 -9.06 -13.33
C HIS A 57 -2.37 -8.84 -12.32
N TRP A 58 -2.63 -9.10 -11.05
CA TRP A 58 -1.62 -8.98 -10.00
C TRP A 58 -0.38 -9.86 -10.24
N GLU A 59 -0.54 -11.05 -10.81
CA GLU A 59 0.57 -11.94 -11.15
C GLU A 59 1.55 -11.30 -12.13
N GLU A 60 1.04 -10.66 -13.18
CA GLU A 60 1.87 -10.03 -14.19
C GLU A 60 2.59 -8.82 -13.62
N TYR A 61 1.87 -8.03 -12.81
CA TYR A 61 2.46 -6.87 -12.18
C TYR A 61 3.53 -7.23 -11.12
N ILE A 62 3.30 -8.23 -10.29
CA ILE A 62 4.27 -8.61 -9.25
C ILE A 62 5.54 -9.16 -9.89
N LYS A 63 5.47 -9.81 -11.06
CA LYS A 63 6.67 -10.21 -11.83
C LYS A 63 7.55 -9.03 -12.24
N THR A 64 7.00 -7.82 -12.42
CA THR A 64 7.78 -6.62 -12.74
C THR A 64 8.35 -5.92 -11.50
N CYS A 65 7.96 -6.33 -10.29
CA CYS A 65 8.45 -5.75 -9.05
C CYS A 65 9.83 -6.33 -8.69
N ASP A 66 10.65 -5.55 -7.97
CA ASP A 66 11.97 -6.00 -7.54
C ASP A 66 11.85 -7.25 -6.66
N ASN A 67 12.64 -8.26 -7.00
CA ASN A 67 12.62 -9.59 -6.36
C ASN A 67 11.25 -10.28 -6.44
N GLN A 68 10.42 -9.91 -7.41
CA GLN A 68 9.06 -10.42 -7.59
C GLN A 68 8.17 -10.25 -6.34
N LYS A 69 8.38 -9.13 -5.62
CA LYS A 69 7.61 -8.79 -4.43
C LYS A 69 7.05 -7.38 -4.50
N LEU A 70 5.75 -7.26 -4.29
CA LEU A 70 5.05 -6.00 -4.11
C LEU A 70 5.53 -5.33 -2.82
N ARG A 71 5.92 -4.06 -2.90
CA ARG A 71 6.21 -3.25 -1.70
C ARG A 71 4.99 -2.44 -1.34
N TYR A 72 4.32 -2.84 -0.27
CA TYR A 72 3.14 -2.16 0.25
C TYR A 72 3.52 -1.34 1.48
N TYR A 73 3.19 -0.05 1.47
CA TYR A 73 3.54 0.90 2.50
C TYR A 73 2.28 1.41 3.21
N ILE A 74 2.39 1.55 4.53
CA ILE A 74 1.40 2.23 5.37
C ILE A 74 2.12 3.36 6.11
N ILE A 75 1.53 4.55 6.05
CA ILE A 75 2.02 5.74 6.74
C ILE A 75 0.87 6.36 7.53
N GLU A 76 1.09 6.62 8.80
CA GLU A 76 0.14 7.30 9.67
C GLU A 76 0.06 8.79 9.36
N LYS A 77 -1.13 9.36 9.56
CA LYS A 77 -1.39 10.77 9.30
C LYS A 77 -0.51 11.67 10.15
N ASP A 78 -0.29 11.37 11.42
CA ASP A 78 0.61 12.17 12.26
C ASP A 78 2.05 12.20 11.72
N THR A 79 2.48 11.13 11.03
CA THR A 79 3.79 11.09 10.38
C THR A 79 3.82 11.99 9.15
N VAL A 80 2.75 12.00 8.36
CA VAL A 80 2.59 12.91 7.22
C VAL A 80 2.50 14.37 7.68
N ASP A 81 1.71 14.66 8.71
CA ASP A 81 1.55 16.01 9.26
C ASP A 81 2.88 16.55 9.82
N LYS A 82 3.70 15.68 10.42
CA LYS A 82 5.00 16.05 11.01
C LYS A 82 6.08 16.33 9.98
N TYR A 83 6.17 15.53 8.92
CA TYR A 83 7.31 15.55 7.99
C TYR A 83 6.96 16.10 6.60
N GLY A 84 5.70 16.01 6.19
CA GLY A 84 5.29 16.22 4.81
C GLY A 84 5.76 15.10 3.88
N TRP A 85 5.06 14.95 2.75
CA TRP A 85 5.33 13.89 1.78
C TRP A 85 6.74 13.94 1.18
N GLU A 86 7.24 15.13 0.85
CA GLU A 86 8.58 15.29 0.27
C GLU A 86 9.69 14.74 1.20
N THR A 87 9.61 15.05 2.49
CA THR A 87 10.53 14.52 3.49
C THR A 87 10.37 13.01 3.64
N ILE A 88 9.12 12.52 3.63
CA ILE A 88 8.81 11.09 3.73
C ILE A 88 9.48 10.30 2.61
N PHE A 89 9.33 10.73 1.36
CA PHE A 89 9.94 10.07 0.21
C PHE A 89 11.46 10.21 0.19
N SER A 90 12.00 11.39 0.50
CA SER A 90 13.46 11.60 0.47
C SER A 90 14.22 10.86 1.58
N LYS A 91 13.58 10.63 2.73
CA LYS A 91 14.20 9.96 3.89
C LYS A 91 13.68 8.54 4.12
N ASN A 92 12.85 8.02 3.24
CA ASN A 92 12.24 6.69 3.34
C ASN A 92 11.51 6.47 4.68
N ILE A 93 10.69 7.43 5.10
CA ILE A 93 9.93 7.36 6.36
C ILE A 93 8.60 6.63 6.11
N TYR A 94 8.32 5.58 6.88
CA TYR A 94 7.04 4.86 6.85
C TYR A 94 6.80 4.16 8.18
N ASN A 95 5.54 3.91 8.51
CA ASN A 95 5.16 3.18 9.72
C ASN A 95 5.26 1.67 9.51
N LYS A 96 4.84 1.20 8.33
CA LYS A 96 4.91 -0.22 7.97
C LYS A 96 5.27 -0.41 6.50
N LYS A 97 6.02 -1.48 6.25
CA LYS A 97 6.32 -1.99 4.93
C LYS A 97 6.07 -3.50 4.92
N TYR A 98 5.32 -3.95 3.93
CA TYR A 98 5.15 -5.36 3.61
C TYR A 98 5.80 -5.65 2.25
N LEU A 99 6.31 -6.88 2.14
CA LEU A 99 6.82 -7.43 0.90
C LEU A 99 5.97 -8.65 0.58
N PHE A 100 5.17 -8.57 -0.48
CA PHE A 100 4.22 -9.62 -0.81
C PHE A 100 4.51 -10.27 -2.14
N THR A 101 4.56 -11.60 -2.16
CA THR A 101 4.25 -12.41 -3.35
C THR A 101 2.73 -12.53 -3.52
N VAL A 102 2.29 -13.00 -4.70
CA VAL A 102 0.87 -13.33 -4.92
C VAL A 102 0.41 -14.41 -3.95
N GLU A 103 1.21 -15.45 -3.73
CA GLU A 103 0.89 -16.54 -2.81
C GLU A 103 0.70 -16.05 -1.36
N GLU A 104 1.54 -15.11 -0.91
CA GLU A 104 1.40 -14.47 0.41
C GLU A 104 0.09 -13.66 0.49
N LEU A 105 -0.31 -12.98 -0.58
CA LEU A 105 -1.60 -12.27 -0.63
C LEU A 105 -2.79 -13.24 -0.65
N ASP A 106 -2.70 -14.34 -1.38
CA ASP A 106 -3.74 -15.37 -1.41
C ASP A 106 -3.93 -16.00 -0.01
N HIS A 107 -2.84 -16.30 0.71
CA HIS A 107 -2.91 -16.79 2.09
C HIS A 107 -3.53 -15.79 3.06
N LEU A 108 -3.41 -14.49 2.79
CA LEU A 108 -4.05 -13.42 3.56
C LEU A 108 -5.50 -13.15 3.12
N ASN A 109 -6.02 -13.87 2.12
CA ASN A 109 -7.26 -13.51 1.42
C ASN A 109 -7.26 -12.02 0.99
N TRP A 110 -6.10 -11.52 0.57
CA TRP A 110 -5.88 -10.15 0.13
C TRP A 110 -6.23 -9.07 1.17
N THR A 111 -6.30 -9.45 2.45
CA THR A 111 -6.75 -8.59 3.53
C THR A 111 -5.61 -8.29 4.50
N ILE A 112 -5.37 -7.02 4.78
CA ILE A 112 -4.39 -6.51 5.73
C ILE A 112 -5.16 -5.86 6.88
N ILE A 113 -4.79 -6.19 8.11
CA ILE A 113 -5.28 -5.54 9.32
C ILE A 113 -4.12 -4.72 9.90
N TYR A 114 -4.31 -3.41 10.02
CA TYR A 114 -3.36 -2.50 10.65
C TYR A 114 -3.91 -2.05 12.01
N GLU A 115 -3.12 -2.21 13.07
CA GLU A 115 -3.47 -1.96 14.48
C GLU A 115 -2.40 -1.09 15.14
#